data_AF-A0A811KST1-F1
#
_entry.id   AF-A0A811KST1-F1
#
_cell.length_a   1.000
_cell.length_b   1.000
_cell.length_c   1.000
_cell.angle_alpha   90.00
_cell.angle_beta   90.00
_cell.angle_gamma   90.00
#
_symmetry.space_group_name_H-M   'P 1'
#
loop_
_entity.id
_entity.type
_entity.pdbx_description
1 polymer ?
#
loop_
_entity_poly.entity_id
_entity_poly.type
_entity_poly.pdbx_seq_one_letter_code
_entity_poly.pdbx_strand_id
1 'polypeptide(L)'
;MTFFNISALREAIDPPGLVFGTDVLRNVENLRVPVCSKSYIRGEVLENEFDPTTVEWQNGATFPGAVGRPFDCTVHSIEEISAEPEVRKPKFEIQLAFDANESATKNFEAGDSFYVICPNAEMDVEFLLARLNLTSKANLQYKFTVHEDSGKTVPSYIPTICSIRHILTYCLDIRRVPGRPVIRALAEYCSDPKERRRLLELCSVDGVREFQQHVQSASISVIDLLIHFESCSPPIERLVEILPRLLPRAYTVASWDLYAKNRFRFVVSLMKTTRIKARSSPRRLV
;
A
#
# COMPACT_ATOMS: atom_id res chain seq x y z
N MET A 1 -34.38 8.14 32.23
CA MET A 1 -33.01 7.63 31.99
C MET A 1 -32.34 8.54 30.98
N THR A 2 -31.29 9.24 31.38
CA THR A 2 -30.52 10.10 30.50
C THR A 2 -29.54 9.23 29.71
N PHE A 3 -29.73 9.14 28.39
CA PHE A 3 -28.82 8.43 27.51
C PHE A 3 -27.62 9.34 27.23
N PHE A 4 -26.45 8.99 27.78
CA PHE A 4 -25.21 9.68 27.42
C PHE A 4 -24.71 9.13 26.09
N ASN A 5 -24.51 10.03 25.12
CA ASN A 5 -23.91 9.66 23.85
C ASN A 5 -22.41 9.33 24.07
N ILE A 6 -22.07 8.04 24.03
CA ILE A 6 -20.70 7.54 24.27
C ILE A 6 -19.68 8.15 23.29
N SER A 7 -20.12 8.57 22.10
CA SER A 7 -19.23 9.24 21.13
C SER A 7 -18.74 10.62 21.62
N ALA A 8 -19.58 11.38 22.33
CA ALA A 8 -19.21 12.68 22.89
C ALA A 8 -18.25 12.54 24.10
N LEU A 9 -18.38 11.45 24.87
CA LEU A 9 -17.45 11.14 25.96
C LEU A 9 -16.05 10.74 25.45
N ARG A 10 -15.95 10.08 24.29
CA ARG A 10 -14.66 9.73 23.66
C ARG A 10 -13.88 10.96 23.19
N GLU A 11 -14.56 11.93 22.58
CA GLU A 11 -13.95 13.19 22.11
C GLU A 11 -13.31 14.01 23.24
N ALA A 12 -13.81 13.87 24.49
CA ALA A 12 -13.28 14.56 25.66
C ALA A 12 -12.12 13.83 26.35
N ILE A 13 -11.89 12.55 26.04
CA ILE A 13 -10.91 11.68 26.72
C ILE A 13 -9.68 11.41 25.82
N ASP A 14 -9.86 11.32 24.51
CA ASP A 14 -8.76 10.98 23.60
C ASP A 14 -7.95 12.23 23.21
N PRO A 15 -6.62 12.24 23.41
CA PRO A 15 -5.78 13.36 23.02
C PRO A 15 -5.75 13.53 21.49
N PRO A 16 -5.39 14.74 20.98
CA PRO A 16 -5.22 14.98 19.56
C PRO A 16 -4.31 13.93 18.91
N GLY A 17 -4.76 13.39 17.78
CA GLY A 17 -4.16 12.25 17.11
C GLY A 17 -4.67 12.09 15.68
N LEU A 18 -4.60 10.88 15.14
CA LEU A 18 -5.04 10.62 13.76
C LEU A 18 -6.53 10.94 13.56
N VAL A 19 -7.38 10.44 14.45
CA VAL A 19 -8.85 10.54 14.37
C VAL A 19 -9.38 11.88 14.87
N PHE A 20 -8.67 12.52 15.78
CA PHE A 20 -9.14 13.71 16.50
C PHE A 20 -8.13 14.85 16.37
N GLY A 21 -8.56 15.97 15.79
CA GLY A 21 -7.71 17.17 15.69
C GLY A 21 -7.56 17.94 16.98
N THR A 22 -6.61 18.88 16.99
CA THR A 22 -6.51 19.88 18.05
C THR A 22 -7.72 20.81 18.03
N ASP A 23 -8.08 21.40 19.17
CA ASP A 23 -9.16 22.38 19.24
C ASP A 23 -8.89 23.59 18.33
N VAL A 24 -7.62 23.97 18.18
CA VAL A 24 -7.19 25.05 17.28
C VAL A 24 -7.62 24.76 15.85
N LEU A 25 -7.34 23.55 15.34
CA LEU A 25 -7.64 23.19 13.95
C LEU A 25 -9.13 22.88 13.73
N ARG A 26 -9.79 22.26 14.71
CA ARG A 26 -11.24 22.00 14.69
C ARG A 26 -12.06 23.27 14.59
N ASN A 27 -11.63 24.33 15.27
CA ASN A 27 -12.33 25.62 15.31
C ASN A 27 -12.09 26.50 14.06
N VAL A 28 -11.27 26.07 13.10
CA VAL A 28 -11.10 26.80 11.82
C VAL A 28 -12.31 26.56 10.93
N GLU A 29 -13.23 27.52 10.83
CA GLU A 29 -14.46 27.35 10.02
C GLU A 29 -14.14 27.03 8.55
N ASN A 30 -13.28 27.82 7.92
CA ASN A 30 -12.95 27.73 6.49
C ASN A 30 -11.53 27.18 6.27
N LEU A 31 -11.40 25.85 6.24
CA LEU A 31 -10.12 25.20 5.94
C LEU A 31 -9.66 25.51 4.51
N ARG A 32 -8.38 25.84 4.35
CA ARG A 32 -7.76 25.99 3.03
C ARG A 32 -7.37 24.62 2.49
N VAL A 33 -8.33 23.98 1.83
CA VAL A 33 -8.19 22.61 1.31
C VAL A 33 -7.76 22.63 -0.17
N PRO A 34 -6.81 21.78 -0.59
CA PRO A 34 -6.48 21.61 -2.01
C PRO A 34 -7.68 21.14 -2.84
N VAL A 35 -7.70 21.49 -4.12
CA VAL A 35 -8.71 21.00 -5.08
C VAL A 35 -8.57 19.48 -5.24
N CYS A 36 -9.70 18.76 -5.15
CA CYS A 36 -9.72 17.32 -5.38
C CYS A 36 -9.52 17.02 -6.87
N SER A 37 -8.67 16.04 -7.18
CA SER A 37 -8.58 15.55 -8.56
C SER A 37 -9.90 14.87 -8.95
N LYS A 38 -10.40 15.16 -10.16
CA LYS A 38 -11.57 14.48 -10.71
C LYS A 38 -11.25 13.01 -10.98
N SER A 39 -12.19 12.13 -10.66
CA SER A 39 -12.12 10.72 -11.06
C SER A 39 -12.30 10.60 -12.57
N TYR A 40 -11.60 9.64 -13.17
CA TYR A 40 -11.51 9.42 -14.60
C TYR A 40 -11.46 7.95 -15.02
N ILE A 41 -11.31 7.01 -14.08
CA ILE A 41 -11.36 5.56 -14.32
C ILE A 41 -12.77 5.05 -14.02
N ARG A 42 -13.25 4.15 -14.87
CA ARG A 42 -14.47 3.37 -14.67
C ARG A 42 -14.13 1.89 -14.68
N GLY A 43 -14.89 1.11 -13.92
CA GLY A 43 -14.72 -0.31 -13.82
C GLY A 43 -16.01 -1.07 -14.10
N GLU A 44 -15.88 -2.21 -14.74
CA GLU A 44 -16.98 -3.14 -15.01
C GLU A 44 -16.58 -4.54 -14.55
N VAL A 45 -17.45 -5.19 -13.77
CA VAL A 45 -17.28 -6.60 -13.38
C VAL A 45 -17.76 -7.46 -14.55
N LEU A 46 -16.94 -8.42 -14.97
CA LEU A 46 -17.30 -9.42 -15.98
C LEU A 46 -17.67 -10.74 -15.29
N GLU A 47 -18.38 -11.61 -16.01
CA GLU A 47 -18.92 -12.86 -15.45
C GLU A 47 -17.85 -13.95 -15.20
N ASN A 48 -16.74 -13.89 -15.94
CA ASN A 48 -15.71 -14.93 -15.88
C ASN A 48 -14.77 -14.75 -14.68
N GLU A 49 -14.26 -15.86 -14.16
CA GLU A 49 -13.13 -15.83 -13.23
C GLU A 49 -11.86 -15.34 -13.93
N PHE A 50 -11.03 -14.64 -13.18
CA PHE A 50 -9.75 -14.17 -13.66
C PHE A 50 -8.67 -15.23 -13.47
N ASP A 51 -7.99 -15.59 -14.56
CA ASP A 51 -6.79 -16.42 -14.53
C ASP A 51 -5.53 -15.52 -14.45
N PRO A 52 -4.78 -15.53 -13.32
CA PRO A 52 -3.59 -14.71 -13.14
C PRO A 52 -2.46 -15.02 -14.13
N THR A 53 -2.45 -16.19 -14.77
CA THR A 53 -1.41 -16.58 -15.74
C THR A 53 -1.55 -15.87 -17.09
N THR A 54 -2.72 -15.27 -17.35
CA THR A 54 -3.03 -14.59 -18.61
C THR A 54 -2.49 -13.18 -18.72
N VAL A 55 -1.99 -12.61 -17.61
CA VAL A 55 -1.42 -11.26 -17.59
C VAL A 55 0.05 -11.31 -17.23
N GLU A 56 0.85 -10.52 -17.96
CA GLU A 56 2.20 -10.23 -17.51
C GLU A 56 2.14 -9.44 -16.21
N TRP A 57 3.09 -9.69 -15.33
CA TRP A 57 3.18 -8.98 -14.07
C TRP A 57 3.22 -7.46 -14.30
N GLN A 58 2.30 -6.74 -13.64
CA GLN A 58 2.08 -5.30 -13.81
C GLN A 58 1.98 -4.86 -15.29
N ASN A 59 1.26 -5.64 -16.10
CA ASN A 59 0.99 -5.34 -17.52
C ASN A 59 2.25 -5.13 -18.37
N GLY A 60 3.36 -5.79 -18.01
CA GLY A 60 4.64 -5.66 -18.71
C GLY A 60 5.28 -4.27 -18.57
N ALA A 61 4.79 -3.41 -17.67
CA ALA A 61 5.30 -2.06 -17.53
C ALA A 61 6.75 -2.07 -16.99
N THR A 62 7.65 -1.39 -17.69
CA THR A 62 9.06 -1.28 -17.30
C THR A 62 9.24 -0.50 -16.00
N PHE A 63 10.33 -0.76 -15.27
CA PHE A 63 10.76 0.11 -14.17
C PHE A 63 11.91 1.02 -14.56
N PRO A 64 11.99 2.21 -13.95
CA PRO A 64 13.21 2.99 -13.97
C PRO A 64 14.38 2.15 -13.43
N GLY A 65 15.40 1.95 -14.26
CA GLY A 65 16.63 1.23 -13.89
C GLY A 65 16.58 -0.30 -14.02
N ALA A 66 15.44 -0.90 -14.40
CA ALA A 66 15.39 -2.34 -14.65
C ALA A 66 15.92 -2.68 -16.04
N VAL A 67 16.78 -3.70 -16.12
CA VAL A 67 17.30 -4.27 -17.37
C VAL A 67 16.67 -5.64 -17.57
N GLY A 68 15.89 -5.80 -18.64
CA GLY A 68 15.25 -7.07 -18.98
C GLY A 68 13.91 -7.35 -18.30
N ARG A 69 13.43 -8.59 -18.47
CA ARG A 69 12.19 -9.10 -17.87
C ARG A 69 12.50 -9.70 -16.49
N PRO A 70 11.52 -9.75 -15.56
CA PRO A 70 11.64 -10.56 -14.36
C PRO A 70 11.93 -12.02 -14.71
N PHE A 71 12.73 -12.67 -13.88
CA PHE A 71 13.05 -14.09 -13.98
C PHE A 71 12.85 -14.74 -12.62
N ASP A 72 12.51 -16.02 -12.64
CA ASP A 72 12.20 -16.77 -11.43
C ASP A 72 13.48 -17.31 -10.78
N CYS A 73 13.45 -17.46 -9.46
CA CYS A 73 14.55 -18.05 -8.74
C CYS A 73 14.06 -18.80 -7.52
N THR A 74 14.91 -19.69 -7.01
CA THR A 74 14.63 -20.46 -5.80
C THR A 74 15.45 -19.92 -4.63
N VAL A 75 14.84 -19.84 -3.46
CA VAL A 75 15.59 -19.53 -2.23
C VAL A 75 16.31 -20.81 -1.80
N HIS A 76 17.64 -20.80 -1.84
CA HIS A 76 18.46 -21.95 -1.47
C HIS A 76 18.66 -22.05 0.04
N SER A 77 18.96 -20.93 0.69
CA SER A 77 19.13 -20.87 2.15
C SER A 77 18.78 -19.47 2.68
N ILE A 78 18.40 -19.45 3.95
CA ILE A 78 18.19 -18.23 4.75
C ILE A 78 18.91 -18.46 6.07
N GLU A 79 19.93 -17.64 6.36
CA GLU A 79 20.73 -17.75 7.58
C GLU A 79 20.65 -16.45 8.35
N GLU A 80 20.33 -16.52 9.65
CA GLU A 80 20.40 -15.35 10.52
C GLU A 80 21.86 -15.08 10.90
N ILE A 81 22.34 -13.89 10.57
CA ILE A 81 23.72 -13.44 10.84
C ILE A 81 23.79 -12.42 11.99
N SER A 82 22.66 -12.15 12.66
CA SER A 82 22.63 -11.37 13.90
C SER A 82 23.40 -12.12 14.98
N ALA A 83 24.37 -11.47 15.62
CA ALA A 83 25.16 -12.10 16.69
C ALA A 83 24.38 -12.35 17.99
N GLU A 84 23.29 -11.59 18.21
CA GLU A 84 22.50 -11.65 19.46
C GLU A 84 21.03 -12.02 19.19
N PRO A 85 20.36 -12.77 20.10
CA PRO A 85 18.97 -13.22 19.92
C PRO A 85 17.93 -12.09 19.91
N GLU A 86 18.26 -10.92 20.46
CA GLU A 86 17.30 -9.82 20.72
C GLU A 86 17.65 -8.53 19.95
N VAL A 87 18.24 -8.65 18.76
CA VAL A 87 18.57 -7.47 17.95
C VAL A 87 17.28 -6.83 17.41
N ARG A 88 17.15 -5.50 17.59
CA ARG A 88 16.01 -4.69 17.11
C ARG A 88 15.74 -4.83 15.60
N LYS A 89 16.79 -5.11 14.83
CA LYS A 89 16.78 -5.31 13.37
C LYS A 89 17.62 -6.55 13.04
N PRO A 90 17.04 -7.76 13.13
CA PRO A 90 17.79 -8.97 12.81
C PRO A 90 18.19 -8.96 11.33
N LYS A 91 19.37 -9.50 11.04
CA LYS A 91 19.96 -9.54 9.71
C LYS A 91 19.97 -10.97 9.21
N PHE A 92 19.57 -11.15 7.95
CA PHE A 92 19.55 -12.44 7.29
C PHE A 92 20.41 -12.38 6.04
N GLU A 93 21.29 -13.35 5.86
CA GLU A 93 21.85 -13.66 4.57
C GLU A 93 20.89 -14.61 3.84
N ILE A 94 20.54 -14.27 2.60
CA ILE A 94 19.67 -15.07 1.75
C ILE A 94 20.47 -15.47 0.52
N GLN A 95 20.50 -16.76 0.23
CA GLN A 95 21.09 -17.29 -0.99
C GLN A 95 20.00 -17.63 -2.00
N LEU A 96 20.11 -17.08 -3.20
CA LEU A 96 19.24 -17.38 -4.33
C LEU A 96 19.96 -18.34 -5.29
N ALA A 97 19.21 -19.28 -5.85
CA ALA A 97 19.65 -20.22 -6.87
C ALA A 97 18.78 -20.10 -8.12
N PHE A 98 19.45 -20.00 -9.26
CA PHE A 98 18.82 -19.81 -10.57
C PHE A 98 19.04 -21.03 -11.46
N ASP A 99 18.18 -21.19 -12.47
CA ASP A 99 18.38 -22.22 -13.48
C ASP A 99 19.63 -21.93 -14.32
N ALA A 100 20.44 -22.95 -14.57
CA ALA A 100 21.66 -22.87 -15.38
C ALA A 100 21.41 -22.42 -16.82
N ASN A 101 20.19 -22.65 -17.32
CA ASN A 101 19.76 -22.26 -18.65
C ASN A 101 19.39 -20.77 -18.74
N GLU A 102 19.24 -20.09 -17.61
CA GLU A 102 18.80 -18.70 -17.56
C GLU A 102 19.99 -17.75 -17.76
N SER A 103 20.13 -17.27 -19.00
CA SER A 103 21.24 -16.41 -19.45
C SER A 103 21.36 -15.10 -18.67
N ALA A 104 20.29 -14.63 -18.02
CA ALA A 104 20.26 -13.41 -17.22
C ALA A 104 21.19 -13.45 -15.99
N THR A 105 21.52 -14.65 -15.50
CA THR A 105 22.27 -14.83 -14.25
C THR A 105 23.79 -14.77 -14.43
N LYS A 106 24.26 -14.93 -15.67
CA LYS A 106 25.68 -15.03 -16.02
C LYS A 106 26.46 -13.71 -15.92
N ASN A 107 25.76 -12.60 -15.65
CA ASN A 107 26.32 -11.24 -15.68
C ASN A 107 26.21 -10.48 -14.35
N PHE A 108 25.72 -11.09 -13.27
CA PHE A 108 25.74 -10.39 -11.98
C PHE A 108 27.16 -10.32 -11.44
N GLU A 109 27.54 -9.19 -10.86
CA GLU A 109 28.80 -9.03 -10.13
C GLU A 109 28.52 -8.62 -8.68
N ALA A 110 29.52 -8.83 -7.81
CA ALA A 110 29.42 -8.33 -6.45
C ALA A 110 29.32 -6.79 -6.48
N GLY A 111 28.30 -6.25 -5.82
CA GLY A 111 27.98 -4.82 -5.89
C GLY A 111 26.86 -4.46 -6.87
N ASP A 112 26.44 -5.38 -7.74
CA ASP A 112 25.29 -5.14 -8.62
C ASP A 112 24.00 -4.99 -7.83
N SER A 113 23.12 -4.14 -8.35
CA SER A 113 21.77 -3.97 -7.84
C SER A 113 20.80 -4.88 -8.58
N PHE A 114 19.95 -5.57 -7.83
CA PHE A 114 18.85 -6.34 -8.37
C PHE A 114 17.55 -6.00 -7.63
N TYR A 115 16.43 -6.39 -8.21
CA TYR A 115 15.12 -6.03 -7.69
C TYR A 115 14.32 -7.30 -7.39
N VAL A 116 13.74 -7.37 -6.20
CA VAL A 116 12.82 -8.44 -5.81
C VAL A 116 11.39 -7.94 -5.91
N ILE A 117 10.57 -8.65 -6.68
CA ILE A 117 9.13 -8.42 -6.75
C ILE A 117 8.50 -8.95 -5.47
N CYS A 118 7.81 -8.09 -4.72
CA CYS A 118 7.14 -8.49 -3.49
C CYS A 118 5.65 -8.11 -3.56
N PRO A 119 4.73 -9.08 -3.45
CA PRO A 119 3.31 -8.78 -3.31
C PRO A 119 3.02 -8.08 -1.98
N ASN A 120 1.87 -7.42 -1.90
CA ASN A 120 1.30 -7.03 -0.62
C ASN A 120 0.91 -8.28 0.19
N ALA A 121 0.93 -8.16 1.52
CA ALA A 121 0.55 -9.27 2.39
C ALA A 121 -0.91 -9.64 2.17
N GLU A 122 -1.19 -10.94 2.06
CA GLU A 122 -2.53 -11.47 1.83
C GLU A 122 -3.54 -10.96 2.86
N MET A 123 -3.17 -10.91 4.14
CA MET A 123 -4.02 -10.38 5.21
C MET A 123 -4.46 -8.93 4.98
N ASP A 124 -3.61 -8.09 4.39
CA ASP A 124 -3.96 -6.69 4.10
C ASP A 124 -4.90 -6.60 2.91
N VAL A 125 -4.67 -7.45 1.89
CA VAL A 125 -5.53 -7.54 0.70
C VAL A 125 -6.92 -8.02 1.10
N GLU A 126 -7.02 -9.10 1.89
CA GLU A 126 -8.29 -9.61 2.40
C GLU A 126 -9.01 -8.58 3.26
N PHE A 127 -8.27 -7.88 4.13
CA PHE A 127 -8.84 -6.80 4.92
C PHE A 127 -9.47 -5.72 4.03
N LEU A 128 -8.76 -5.24 3.00
CA LEU A 128 -9.29 -4.20 2.10
C LEU A 128 -10.48 -4.70 1.29
N LEU A 129 -10.43 -5.93 0.79
CA LEU A 129 -11.54 -6.54 0.05
C LEU A 129 -12.80 -6.61 0.90
N ALA A 130 -12.68 -7.07 2.15
CA ALA A 130 -13.80 -7.12 3.08
C ALA A 130 -14.28 -5.71 3.45
N ARG A 131 -13.36 -4.81 3.81
CA ARG A 131 -13.65 -3.44 4.27
C ARG A 131 -14.37 -2.58 3.21
N LEU A 132 -14.09 -2.83 1.93
CA LEU A 132 -14.69 -2.13 0.79
C LEU A 132 -15.84 -2.91 0.14
N ASN A 133 -16.29 -4.02 0.73
CA ASN A 133 -17.35 -4.88 0.21
C ASN A 133 -17.06 -5.40 -1.22
N LEU A 134 -15.81 -5.79 -1.50
CA LEU A 134 -15.34 -6.27 -2.79
C LEU A 134 -15.10 -7.79 -2.82
N THR A 135 -15.20 -8.49 -1.68
CA THR A 135 -14.88 -9.92 -1.55
C THR A 135 -15.59 -10.80 -2.58
N SER A 136 -16.90 -10.59 -2.79
CA SER A 136 -17.71 -11.41 -3.71
C SER A 136 -17.30 -11.33 -5.18
N LYS A 137 -16.63 -10.23 -5.57
CA LYS A 137 -16.16 -9.98 -6.94
C LYS A 137 -14.63 -9.93 -7.03
N ALA A 138 -13.93 -10.31 -5.95
CA ALA A 138 -12.49 -10.11 -5.84
C ALA A 138 -11.69 -10.89 -6.89
N ASN A 139 -12.19 -12.05 -7.31
CA ASN A 139 -11.56 -12.97 -8.25
C ASN A 139 -12.18 -12.96 -9.65
N LEU A 140 -13.27 -12.21 -9.85
CA LEU A 140 -13.87 -12.05 -11.16
C LEU A 140 -12.99 -11.16 -12.03
N GLN A 141 -13.08 -11.34 -13.34
CA GLN A 141 -12.50 -10.42 -14.29
C GLN A 141 -13.13 -9.03 -14.10
N TYR A 142 -12.27 -8.02 -14.07
CA TYR A 142 -12.67 -6.63 -13.90
C TYR A 142 -11.99 -5.78 -14.97
N LYS A 143 -12.78 -5.05 -15.72
CA LYS A 143 -12.31 -4.25 -16.85
C LYS A 143 -12.15 -2.79 -16.43
N PHE A 144 -10.93 -2.28 -16.47
CA PHE A 144 -10.64 -0.86 -16.22
C PHE A 144 -10.65 -0.07 -17.53
N THR A 145 -11.43 1.00 -17.57
CA THR A 145 -11.55 1.93 -18.71
C THR A 145 -11.47 3.37 -18.20
N VAL A 146 -11.42 4.34 -19.12
CA VAL A 146 -11.45 5.77 -18.78
C VAL A 146 -12.72 6.43 -19.29
N HIS A 147 -13.15 7.50 -18.62
CA HIS A 147 -14.17 8.40 -19.17
C HIS A 147 -13.66 9.03 -20.46
N GLU A 148 -14.48 9.02 -21.52
CA GLU A 148 -14.13 9.58 -22.85
C GLU A 148 -13.65 11.04 -22.76
N ASP A 149 -14.30 11.85 -21.92
CA ASP A 149 -13.99 13.27 -21.75
C ASP A 149 -12.77 13.58 -20.87
N SER A 150 -12.08 12.55 -20.33
CA SER A 150 -11.03 12.77 -19.34
C SER A 150 -9.67 13.18 -19.92
N GLY A 151 -9.40 12.83 -21.18
CA GLY A 151 -8.07 12.99 -21.79
C GLY A 151 -6.95 12.22 -21.07
N LYS A 152 -7.30 11.24 -20.23
CA LYS A 152 -6.37 10.43 -19.43
C LYS A 152 -6.42 8.98 -19.86
N THR A 153 -5.41 8.21 -19.44
CA THR A 153 -5.34 6.76 -19.66
C THR A 153 -5.31 6.03 -18.33
N VAL A 154 -5.76 4.77 -18.30
CA VAL A 154 -5.47 3.87 -17.19
C VAL A 154 -3.95 3.78 -17.01
N PRO A 155 -3.40 3.80 -15.77
CA PRO A 155 -1.97 3.69 -15.56
C PRO A 155 -1.40 2.44 -16.25
N SER A 156 -0.29 2.58 -16.98
CA SER A 156 0.22 1.52 -17.87
C SER A 156 0.59 0.21 -17.17
N TYR A 157 0.81 0.23 -15.85
CA TYR A 157 1.11 -0.95 -15.03
C TYR A 157 -0.13 -1.70 -14.55
N ILE A 158 -1.32 -1.22 -14.88
CA ILE A 158 -2.62 -1.83 -14.56
C ILE A 158 -3.11 -2.56 -15.81
N PRO A 159 -3.27 -3.90 -15.78
CA PRO A 159 -3.84 -4.63 -16.90
C PRO A 159 -5.26 -4.16 -17.19
N THR A 160 -5.65 -4.11 -18.47
CA THR A 160 -7.01 -3.68 -18.87
C THR A 160 -8.09 -4.59 -18.31
N ILE A 161 -7.82 -5.90 -18.26
CA ILE A 161 -8.68 -6.91 -17.64
C ILE A 161 -7.84 -7.67 -16.61
N CYS A 162 -8.26 -7.60 -15.35
CA CYS A 162 -7.66 -8.34 -14.25
C CYS A 162 -8.63 -8.42 -13.07
N SER A 163 -8.33 -9.20 -12.04
CA SER A 163 -9.15 -9.18 -10.81
C SER A 163 -8.78 -8.03 -9.86
N ILE A 164 -9.74 -7.59 -9.05
CA ILE A 164 -9.51 -6.61 -7.98
C ILE A 164 -8.43 -7.10 -7.02
N ARG A 165 -8.45 -8.40 -6.69
CA ARG A 165 -7.41 -9.05 -5.89
C ARG A 165 -6.03 -8.89 -6.51
N HIS A 166 -5.89 -9.16 -7.81
CA HIS A 166 -4.61 -9.03 -8.50
C HIS A 166 -4.05 -7.59 -8.40
N ILE A 167 -4.90 -6.58 -8.58
CA ILE A 167 -4.52 -5.17 -8.45
C ILE A 167 -4.03 -4.84 -7.03
N LEU A 168 -4.77 -5.25 -6.00
CA LEU A 168 -4.40 -5.00 -4.61
C LEU A 168 -3.18 -5.80 -4.17
N THR A 169 -2.96 -7.00 -4.72
CA THR A 169 -1.81 -7.84 -4.38
C THR A 169 -0.53 -7.36 -5.06
N TYR A 170 -0.58 -7.04 -6.36
CA TYR A 170 0.62 -6.87 -7.18
C TYR A 170 0.83 -5.47 -7.73
N CYS A 171 -0.19 -4.61 -7.83
CA CYS A 171 -0.09 -3.37 -8.60
C CYS A 171 -0.06 -2.09 -7.75
N LEU A 172 -0.83 -2.02 -6.66
CA LEU A 172 -0.96 -0.82 -5.84
C LEU A 172 -0.15 -0.92 -4.55
N ASP A 173 0.57 0.15 -4.19
CA ASP A 173 1.24 0.23 -2.89
C ASP A 173 0.28 0.73 -1.80
N ILE A 174 -0.39 -0.22 -1.15
CA ILE A 174 -1.40 0.03 -0.11
C ILE A 174 -0.78 0.40 1.25
N ARG A 175 0.52 0.15 1.43
CA ARG A 175 1.26 0.42 2.67
C ARG A 175 2.04 1.74 2.63
N ARG A 176 2.11 2.41 1.49
CA ARG A 176 2.74 3.72 1.37
C ARG A 176 2.04 4.76 2.24
N VAL A 177 2.83 5.59 2.91
CA VAL A 177 2.34 6.79 3.60
C VAL A 177 1.71 7.72 2.56
N PRO A 178 0.41 8.05 2.69
CA PRO A 178 -0.29 8.84 1.69
C PRO A 178 0.14 10.31 1.74
N GLY A 179 0.32 10.89 0.56
CA GLY A 179 0.42 12.34 0.44
C GLY A 179 -0.92 13.03 0.72
N ARG A 180 -0.88 14.34 1.03
CA ARG A 180 -2.08 15.16 1.23
C ARG A 180 -3.10 15.07 0.07
N PRO A 181 -2.71 14.97 -1.22
CA PRO A 181 -3.68 14.77 -2.31
C PRO A 181 -4.47 13.46 -2.23
N VAL A 182 -3.85 12.38 -1.73
CA VAL A 182 -4.52 11.08 -1.54
C VAL A 182 -5.55 11.20 -0.41
N ILE A 183 -5.16 11.79 0.73
CA ILE A 183 -6.07 12.05 1.85
C ILE A 183 -7.24 12.94 1.40
N ARG A 184 -6.96 13.96 0.60
CA ARG A 184 -7.98 14.85 0.03
C ARG A 184 -8.99 14.08 -0.81
N ALA A 185 -8.52 13.14 -1.64
CA ALA A 185 -9.38 12.30 -2.46
C ALA A 185 -10.25 11.37 -1.61
N LEU A 186 -9.67 10.74 -0.58
CA LEU A 186 -10.39 9.85 0.34
C LEU A 186 -11.52 10.56 1.08
N ALA A 187 -11.33 11.84 1.43
CA ALA A 187 -12.35 12.64 2.12
C ALA A 187 -13.68 12.77 1.36
N GLU A 188 -13.71 12.61 0.03
CA GLU A 188 -14.97 12.62 -0.74
C GLU A 188 -15.79 11.34 -0.60
N TYR A 189 -15.18 10.28 -0.08
CA TYR A 189 -15.83 8.98 0.10
C TYR A 189 -16.13 8.67 1.56
N CYS A 190 -16.09 9.67 2.44
CA CYS A 190 -16.50 9.57 3.83
C CYS A 190 -17.97 9.99 3.99
N SER A 191 -18.81 9.07 4.45
CA SER A 191 -20.21 9.37 4.74
C SER A 191 -20.43 10.05 6.09
N ASP A 192 -19.53 9.86 7.07
CA ASP A 192 -19.57 10.60 8.34
C ASP A 192 -18.94 12.00 8.14
N PRO A 193 -19.72 13.09 8.35
CA PRO A 193 -19.20 14.45 8.26
C PRO A 193 -18.01 14.72 9.18
N LYS A 194 -17.92 14.08 10.35
CA LYS A 194 -16.81 14.25 11.30
C LYS A 194 -15.52 13.64 10.77
N GLU A 195 -15.59 12.40 10.28
CA GLU A 195 -14.44 11.74 9.65
C GLU A 195 -13.98 12.48 8.39
N ARG A 196 -14.95 12.88 7.54
CA ARG A 196 -14.69 13.71 6.37
C ARG A 196 -13.96 14.99 6.76
N ARG A 197 -14.50 15.71 7.75
CA ARG A 197 -13.90 16.94 8.28
C ARG A 197 -12.47 16.69 8.76
N ARG A 198 -12.21 15.60 9.49
CA ARG A 198 -10.87 15.26 9.96
C ARG A 198 -9.87 15.02 8.82
N LEU A 199 -10.26 14.30 7.78
CA LEU A 199 -9.40 14.12 6.60
C LEU A 199 -9.15 15.46 5.88
N LEU A 200 -10.15 16.34 5.83
CA LEU A 200 -9.98 17.70 5.29
C LEU A 200 -9.00 18.53 6.12
N GLU A 201 -9.05 18.43 7.45
CA GLU A 201 -8.06 19.05 8.35
C GLU A 201 -6.65 18.56 8.02
N LEU A 202 -6.44 17.24 7.96
CA LEU A 202 -5.13 16.63 7.66
C LEU A 202 -4.59 17.00 6.27
N CYS A 203 -5.44 17.24 5.28
CA CYS A 203 -4.99 17.64 3.94
C CYS A 203 -4.97 19.17 3.72
N SER A 204 -5.50 19.98 4.64
CA SER A 204 -5.54 21.44 4.56
C SER A 204 -4.17 22.10 4.76
N VAL A 205 -4.02 23.35 4.30
CA VAL A 205 -2.83 24.17 4.56
C VAL A 205 -2.69 24.45 6.06
N ASP A 206 -3.80 24.55 6.77
CA ASP A 206 -3.85 24.84 8.20
C ASP A 206 -3.39 23.64 9.05
N GLY A 207 -3.64 22.41 8.57
CA GLY A 207 -3.30 21.15 9.25
C GLY A 207 -1.95 20.54 8.92
N VAL A 208 -1.01 21.28 8.30
CA VAL A 208 0.31 20.75 7.89
C VAL A 208 1.08 20.11 9.04
N ARG A 209 1.06 20.72 10.23
CA ARG A 209 1.74 20.20 11.42
C ARG A 209 1.14 18.87 11.88
N GLU A 210 -0.19 18.81 11.98
CA GLU A 210 -0.90 17.59 12.37
C GLU A 210 -0.69 16.46 11.36
N PHE A 211 -0.66 16.77 10.06
CA PHE A 211 -0.31 15.79 9.02
C PHE A 211 1.11 15.25 9.17
N GLN A 212 2.10 16.13 9.40
CA GLN A 212 3.49 15.72 9.62
C GLN A 212 3.63 14.82 10.86
N GLN A 213 2.95 15.16 11.95
CA GLN A 213 3.04 14.44 13.21
C GLN A 213 2.26 13.12 13.18
N HIS A 214 0.99 13.15 12.78
CA HIS A 214 0.06 12.03 12.92
C HIS A 214 -0.04 11.14 11.69
N VAL A 215 0.48 11.56 10.53
CA VAL A 215 0.51 10.72 9.32
C VAL A 215 1.94 10.39 8.92
N GLN A 216 2.77 11.40 8.64
CA GLN A 216 4.12 11.16 8.09
C GLN A 216 5.07 10.53 9.10
N SER A 217 5.28 11.18 10.26
CA SER A 217 6.21 10.72 11.29
C SER A 217 5.74 9.40 11.92
N ALA A 218 4.43 9.23 12.03
CA ALA A 218 3.79 8.01 12.51
C ALA A 218 3.77 6.88 11.45
N SER A 219 4.19 7.16 10.20
CA SER A 219 4.18 6.20 9.08
C SER A 219 2.82 5.53 8.87
N ILE A 220 1.74 6.31 9.00
CA ILE A 220 0.36 5.84 8.79
C ILE A 220 0.16 5.60 7.30
N SER A 221 -0.22 4.37 6.96
CA SER A 221 -0.51 3.97 5.59
C SER A 221 -1.98 4.19 5.19
N VAL A 222 -2.30 4.00 3.91
CA VAL A 222 -3.69 4.11 3.44
C VAL A 222 -4.59 3.07 4.09
N ILE A 223 -4.13 1.83 4.26
CA ILE A 223 -4.89 0.81 4.98
C ILE A 223 -5.14 1.22 6.44
N ASP A 224 -4.17 1.86 7.10
CA ASP A 224 -4.37 2.38 8.47
C ASP A 224 -5.43 3.49 8.51
N LEU A 225 -5.46 4.38 7.51
CA LEU A 225 -6.53 5.37 7.41
C LEU A 225 -7.90 4.70 7.28
N LEU A 226 -8.06 3.72 6.39
CA LEU A 226 -9.34 3.04 6.18
C LEU A 226 -9.81 2.20 7.39
N ILE A 227 -8.87 1.79 8.26
CA ILE A 227 -9.17 1.19 9.57
C ILE A 227 -9.75 2.22 10.53
N HIS A 228 -9.19 3.43 10.59
CA HIS A 228 -9.56 4.45 11.57
C HIS A 228 -10.74 5.33 11.13
N PHE A 229 -10.96 5.46 9.82
CA PHE A 229 -12.06 6.20 9.21
C PHE A 229 -13.03 5.20 8.58
N GLU A 230 -13.96 4.69 9.39
CA GLU A 230 -14.86 3.58 9.04
C GLU A 230 -15.92 3.99 8.00
N SER A 231 -16.26 5.27 7.94
CA SER A 231 -17.19 5.80 6.95
C SER A 231 -16.54 6.01 5.57
N CYS A 232 -15.20 5.97 5.49
CA CYS A 232 -14.47 6.11 4.23
C CYS A 232 -14.60 4.85 3.38
N SER A 233 -15.25 4.93 2.23
CA SER A 233 -15.48 3.77 1.34
C SER A 233 -15.20 4.13 -0.13
N PRO A 234 -13.92 4.37 -0.49
CA PRO A 234 -13.55 4.67 -1.87
C PRO A 234 -13.77 3.47 -2.80
N PRO A 235 -14.23 3.68 -4.05
CA PRO A 235 -14.31 2.62 -5.05
C PRO A 235 -12.90 2.20 -5.52
N ILE A 236 -12.76 0.99 -6.06
CA ILE A 236 -11.46 0.44 -6.46
C ILE A 236 -10.80 1.26 -7.57
N GLU A 237 -11.59 1.78 -8.49
CA GLU A 237 -11.17 2.68 -9.57
C GLU A 237 -10.49 3.91 -8.98
N ARG A 238 -11.08 4.49 -7.93
CA ARG A 238 -10.49 5.65 -7.28
C ARG A 238 -9.17 5.30 -6.61
N LEU A 239 -9.04 4.11 -6.00
CA LEU A 239 -7.77 3.66 -5.44
C LEU A 239 -6.70 3.50 -6.53
N VAL A 240 -7.04 2.97 -7.69
CA VAL A 240 -6.12 2.88 -8.85
C VAL A 240 -5.62 4.26 -9.29
N GLU A 241 -6.48 5.29 -9.23
CA GLU A 241 -6.11 6.65 -9.61
C GLU A 241 -5.19 7.36 -8.61
N ILE A 242 -5.34 7.09 -7.31
CA ILE A 242 -4.69 7.87 -6.24
C ILE A 242 -3.53 7.15 -5.59
N LEU A 243 -3.50 5.81 -5.63
CA LEU A 243 -2.42 5.03 -5.04
C LEU A 243 -1.25 4.88 -6.01
N PRO A 244 -0.01 4.96 -5.52
CA PRO A 244 1.16 4.74 -6.35
C PRO A 244 1.32 3.26 -6.71
N ARG A 245 2.07 3.01 -7.79
CA ARG A 245 2.52 1.68 -8.20
C ARG A 245 3.32 1.00 -7.10
N LEU A 246 3.05 -0.29 -6.86
CA LEU A 246 3.86 -1.16 -6.01
C LEU A 246 5.21 -1.44 -6.69
N LEU A 247 6.29 -0.90 -6.15
CA LEU A 247 7.62 -1.05 -6.73
C LEU A 247 8.33 -2.29 -6.17
N PRO A 248 9.16 -2.98 -6.98
CA PRO A 248 10.14 -3.95 -6.50
C PRO A 248 11.12 -3.34 -5.51
N ARG A 249 11.69 -4.19 -4.66
CA ARG A 249 12.64 -3.77 -3.63
C ARG A 249 14.06 -3.99 -4.14
N ALA A 250 14.86 -2.93 -4.17
CA ALA A 250 16.24 -3.00 -4.59
C ALA A 250 17.10 -3.64 -3.49
N TYR A 251 17.97 -4.55 -3.87
CA TYR A 251 18.99 -5.17 -3.03
C TYR A 251 20.31 -5.22 -3.79
N THR A 252 21.39 -5.47 -3.06
CA THR A 252 22.74 -5.55 -3.63
C THR A 252 23.26 -6.97 -3.51
N VAL A 253 23.87 -7.46 -4.58
CA VAL A 253 24.58 -8.73 -4.58
C VAL A 253 25.78 -8.62 -3.64
N ALA A 254 25.77 -9.40 -2.57
CA ALA A 254 26.80 -9.42 -1.52
C ALA A 254 27.91 -10.44 -1.78
N SER A 255 27.71 -11.35 -2.72
CA SER A 255 28.69 -12.37 -3.07
C SER A 255 28.70 -12.66 -4.55
N TRP A 256 29.88 -12.90 -5.09
CA TRP A 256 30.05 -13.58 -6.36
C TRP A 256 30.79 -14.89 -6.12
N ASP A 257 30.10 -16.00 -6.33
CA ASP A 257 30.73 -17.32 -6.22
C ASP A 257 31.31 -17.70 -7.59
N LEU A 258 32.64 -17.56 -7.74
CA LEU A 258 33.34 -17.98 -8.95
C LEU A 258 33.13 -19.48 -9.29
N TYR A 259 32.74 -20.30 -8.30
CA TYR A 259 32.57 -21.74 -8.44
C TYR A 259 31.08 -22.14 -8.58
N ALA A 260 30.15 -21.43 -7.93
CA ALA A 260 28.71 -21.63 -8.07
C ALA A 260 28.07 -20.59 -9.01
N LYS A 261 28.32 -20.75 -10.32
CA LYS A 261 27.92 -19.83 -11.41
C LYS A 261 26.43 -19.48 -11.55
N ASN A 262 25.55 -20.05 -10.72
CA ASN A 262 24.10 -19.81 -10.76
C ASN A 262 23.53 -19.45 -9.37
N ARG A 263 24.37 -18.96 -8.45
CA ARG A 263 23.93 -18.57 -7.10
C ARG A 263 24.57 -17.26 -6.70
N PHE A 264 23.79 -16.42 -6.04
CA PHE A 264 24.35 -15.27 -5.32
C PHE A 264 23.66 -15.10 -3.97
N ARG A 265 24.34 -14.39 -3.08
CA ARG A 265 23.83 -14.04 -1.75
C ARG A 265 23.59 -12.54 -1.65
N PHE A 266 22.64 -12.18 -0.82
CA PHE A 266 22.41 -10.80 -0.43
C PHE A 266 22.00 -10.76 1.04
N VAL A 267 22.25 -9.62 1.69
CA VAL A 267 21.96 -9.45 3.12
C VAL A 267 20.82 -8.47 3.28
N VAL A 268 19.83 -8.85 4.10
CA VAL A 268 18.68 -8.01 4.43
C VAL A 268 18.57 -7.79 5.93
N SER A 269 18.07 -6.62 6.31
CA SER A 269 17.66 -6.36 7.69
C SER A 269 16.14 -6.41 7.77
N LEU A 270 15.60 -7.27 8.61
CA LEU A 270 14.15 -7.36 8.80
C LEU A 270 13.68 -6.16 9.63
N MET A 271 12.94 -5.25 9.01
CA MET A 271 12.33 -4.14 9.70
C MET A 271 11.06 -4.59 10.42
N LYS A 272 11.15 -4.79 11.74
CA LYS A 272 9.97 -4.89 12.60
C LYS A 272 9.47 -3.48 12.88
N THR A 273 8.49 -3.02 12.12
CA THR A 273 7.72 -1.83 12.51
C THR A 273 6.80 -2.23 13.66
N THR A 274 7.10 -1.72 14.85
CA THR A 274 6.13 -1.71 15.95
C THR A 274 4.94 -0.90 15.45
N ARG A 275 3.83 -1.60 15.16
CA ARG A 275 2.54 -0.96 14.92
C ARG A 275 2.32 -0.02 16.11
N ILE A 276 2.18 1.29 15.84
CA ILE A 276 1.89 2.25 16.91
C ILE A 276 0.67 1.73 17.66
N LYS A 277 0.69 1.87 18.98
CA LYS A 277 -0.37 1.50 19.94
C LYS A 277 -1.74 2.18 19.67
N ALA A 278 -2.08 2.56 18.44
CA ALA A 278 -3.44 2.93 18.05
C ALA A 278 -4.43 1.76 18.15
N ARG A 279 -3.93 0.54 18.45
CA ARG A 279 -4.73 -0.62 18.90
C ARG A 279 -5.23 -0.52 20.35
N SER A 280 -4.91 0.52 21.12
CA SER A 280 -5.24 0.60 22.56
C SER A 280 -6.65 1.07 22.91
N SER A 281 -7.64 0.82 22.06
CA SER A 281 -9.02 0.69 22.54
C SER A 281 -9.50 -0.73 22.23
N PRO A 282 -9.77 -1.58 23.24
CA PRO A 282 -10.32 -2.90 23.00
C PRO A 282 -11.73 -2.72 22.45
N ARG A 283 -11.92 -2.87 21.14
CA ARG A 283 -13.25 -2.97 20.56
C ARG A 283 -13.59 -4.46 20.51
N ARG A 284 -14.41 -4.90 21.46
CA ARG A 284 -15.16 -6.15 21.34
C ARG A 284 -15.97 -6.06 20.05
N LEU A 285 -15.74 -7.00 19.15
CA LEU A 285 -16.73 -7.37 18.14
C LEU A 285 -17.99 -7.77 18.92
N VAL A 286 -19.08 -7.04 18.69
CA VAL A 286 -20.43 -7.50 19.00
C VAL A 286 -21.08 -7.80 17.67
#